data_AF-A0A321LIV6-F1
#
_entry.id   AF-A0A321LIV6-F1
#
_cell.length_a   1.000
_cell.length_b   1.000
_cell.length_c   1.000
_cell.angle_alpha   90.00
_cell.angle_beta   90.00
_cell.angle_gamma   90.00
#
_symmetry.space_group_name_H-M   'P 1'
#
loop_
_entity.id
_entity.type
_entity.pdbx_description
1 polymer ?
#
loop_
_entity_poly.entity_id
_entity_poly.type
_entity_poly.pdbx_seq_one_letter_code
_entity_poly.pdbx_strand_id
1 'polypeptide(L)'
;MASLSAAKRLWIRTGAMRALRYVHKLHETLREVDECGGNGTLFVILDYELVGRLREYAFTYLKYNTVDAGRGSVEVFLSDLVSRDIFNSRVRYCVAKLQEFSIPRSKHFELITRAIALHLNGSNGWGHEYKDASSVSWAFVSEMAKCFEPWYRPDDVFLLDFATEHCLCFPMSAERRWSITALGRYVLGLQPLESIIVLLATEVALSQRLQSRFVSDQLVRDLRSRDNTPLHGLPYSLRMFDVVKEDPRDIADSTYALGKATATLTPLGERVIDTLFVSGNRLRELVLVMLESETEGIRAFPQSDKYEITASFEASVLLTRDDRASIERSTDLARHGAYVDALRVLLPLIERVVNAIIQRAGLQDPGVGMAKKMCLLEANSLLSHEMASFAEIVVTRNKVAHGNIGRNDNLLLKPLFEFALGYFSRLIQEADSRLSQSAK
;
A
#
# COMPACT_ATOMS: atom_id res chain seq x y z
N MET A 1 37.13 -0.80 -29.18
CA MET A 1 36.33 -0.02 -28.21
C MET A 1 34.87 0.11 -28.66
N ALA A 2 34.09 -0.99 -28.70
CA ALA A 2 32.67 -0.94 -29.12
C ALA A 2 31.70 -1.93 -28.42
N SER A 3 32.16 -2.84 -27.53
CA SER A 3 31.29 -3.90 -26.97
C SER A 3 30.65 -3.59 -25.60
N LEU A 4 31.08 -2.54 -24.89
CA LEU A 4 30.53 -2.16 -23.57
C LEU A 4 29.18 -1.43 -23.62
N SER A 5 28.69 -1.04 -24.81
CA SER A 5 27.46 -0.26 -24.96
C SER A 5 26.18 -1.09 -25.15
N ALA A 6 26.31 -2.36 -25.55
CA ALA A 6 25.17 -3.25 -25.78
C ALA A 6 24.72 -3.95 -24.49
N ALA A 7 25.67 -4.43 -23.67
CA ALA A 7 25.39 -5.03 -22.37
C ALA A 7 24.75 -4.02 -21.40
N LYS A 8 25.27 -2.79 -21.33
CA LYS A 8 24.71 -1.70 -20.52
C LYS A 8 23.29 -1.34 -20.97
N ARG A 9 22.99 -1.35 -22.28
CA ARG A 9 21.64 -1.11 -22.85
C ARG A 9 20.67 -2.27 -22.63
N LEU A 10 21.14 -3.51 -22.71
CA LEU A 10 20.33 -4.71 -22.44
C LEU A 10 20.02 -4.87 -20.94
N TRP A 11 20.93 -4.43 -20.06
CA TRP A 11 20.74 -4.48 -18.61
C TRP A 11 19.96 -3.32 -18.01
N ILE A 12 20.08 -2.11 -18.58
CA ILE A 12 19.16 -1.00 -18.27
C ILE A 12 17.73 -1.41 -18.63
N ARG A 13 17.56 -2.22 -19.68
CA ARG A 13 16.27 -2.84 -20.01
C ARG A 13 15.83 -3.89 -18.96
N THR A 14 16.69 -4.74 -18.40
CA THR A 14 16.24 -5.80 -17.46
C THR A 14 15.85 -5.30 -16.07
N GLY A 15 16.56 -4.30 -15.52
CA GLY A 15 16.26 -3.71 -14.20
C GLY A 15 14.94 -2.92 -14.19
N ALA A 16 14.77 -2.00 -15.15
CA ALA A 16 13.52 -1.27 -15.31
C ALA A 16 12.34 -2.22 -15.60
N MET A 17 12.56 -3.30 -16.36
CA MET A 17 11.56 -4.34 -16.59
C MET A 17 11.21 -5.15 -15.33
N ARG A 18 12.08 -5.23 -14.31
CA ARG A 18 11.75 -5.84 -13.02
C ARG A 18 10.84 -4.91 -12.21
N ALA A 19 11.18 -3.63 -12.08
CA ALA A 19 10.36 -2.65 -11.37
C ALA A 19 8.96 -2.53 -12.00
N LEU A 20 8.90 -2.44 -13.34
CA LEU A 20 7.64 -2.40 -14.08
C LEU A 20 6.80 -3.65 -13.89
N ARG A 21 7.40 -4.85 -14.00
CA ARG A 21 6.69 -6.11 -13.76
C ARG A 21 6.15 -6.19 -12.34
N TYR A 22 6.92 -5.73 -11.37
CA TYR A 22 6.51 -5.73 -9.97
C TYR A 22 5.30 -4.81 -9.73
N VAL A 23 5.38 -3.55 -10.17
CA VAL A 23 4.27 -2.60 -10.04
C VAL A 23 3.04 -3.08 -10.78
N HIS A 24 3.21 -3.66 -11.97
CA HIS A 24 2.08 -4.22 -12.73
C HIS A 24 1.38 -5.34 -11.98
N LYS A 25 2.13 -6.32 -11.43
CA LYS A 25 1.55 -7.38 -10.62
C LYS A 25 0.86 -6.84 -9.36
N LEU A 26 1.46 -5.84 -8.70
CA LEU A 26 0.83 -5.18 -7.54
C LEU A 26 -0.49 -4.52 -7.93
N HIS A 27 -0.54 -3.85 -9.08
CA HIS A 27 -1.79 -3.28 -9.60
C HIS A 27 -2.83 -4.34 -9.92
N GLU A 28 -2.44 -5.48 -10.50
CA GLU A 28 -3.36 -6.60 -10.73
C GLU A 28 -3.92 -7.14 -9.40
N THR A 29 -3.07 -7.35 -8.40
CA THR A 29 -3.48 -7.78 -7.05
C THR A 29 -4.44 -6.78 -6.41
N LEU A 30 -4.13 -5.48 -6.45
CA LEU A 30 -5.00 -4.45 -5.88
C LEU A 30 -6.33 -4.34 -6.63
N ARG A 31 -6.33 -4.52 -7.96
CA ARG A 31 -7.56 -4.53 -8.76
C ARG A 31 -8.44 -5.71 -8.41
N GLU A 32 -7.85 -6.89 -8.24
CA GLU A 32 -8.57 -8.09 -7.76
C GLU A 32 -9.18 -7.85 -6.37
N VAL A 33 -8.46 -7.14 -5.49
CA VAL A 33 -8.98 -6.72 -4.18
C VAL A 33 -10.16 -5.76 -4.31
N ASP A 34 -10.08 -4.75 -5.17
CA ASP A 34 -11.14 -3.75 -5.35
C ASP A 34 -12.40 -4.35 -6.00
N GLU A 35 -12.24 -5.20 -7.02
CA GLU A 35 -13.35 -5.76 -7.80
C GLU A 35 -14.03 -6.94 -7.10
N CYS A 36 -13.26 -7.85 -6.50
CA CYS A 36 -13.75 -9.15 -6.03
C CYS A 36 -13.48 -9.40 -4.54
N GLY A 37 -12.85 -8.47 -3.82
CA GLY A 37 -12.40 -8.70 -2.46
C GLY A 37 -11.12 -9.54 -2.36
N GLY A 38 -10.41 -9.71 -3.49
CA GLY A 38 -9.14 -10.43 -3.58
C GLY A 38 -9.31 -11.93 -3.49
N ASN A 39 -8.19 -12.65 -3.50
CA ASN A 39 -8.22 -14.11 -3.43
C ASN A 39 -8.73 -14.59 -2.05
N GLY A 40 -10.02 -14.91 -1.97
CA GLY A 40 -10.68 -15.43 -0.77
C GLY A 40 -10.09 -16.75 -0.26
N THR A 41 -9.38 -17.52 -1.10
CA THR A 41 -8.68 -18.73 -0.65
C THR A 41 -7.51 -18.44 0.29
N LEU A 42 -7.02 -17.19 0.35
CA LEU A 42 -6.01 -16.80 1.33
C LEU A 42 -6.63 -16.53 2.73
N PHE A 43 -7.96 -16.40 2.84
CA PHE A 43 -8.72 -16.40 4.10
C PHE A 43 -9.03 -17.81 4.60
N VAL A 44 -8.05 -18.72 4.52
CA VAL A 44 -8.19 -20.05 5.10
C VAL A 44 -8.05 -19.97 6.62
N ILE A 45 -9.15 -20.27 7.31
CA ILE A 45 -9.12 -20.65 8.71
C ILE A 45 -8.46 -22.03 8.75
N LEU A 46 -7.25 -22.07 9.31
CA LEU A 46 -6.53 -23.32 9.49
C LEU A 46 -7.26 -24.20 10.49
N ASP A 47 -7.38 -25.47 10.13
CA ASP A 47 -7.69 -26.52 11.08
C ASP A 47 -6.47 -26.76 11.98
N TYR A 48 -6.59 -26.42 13.26
CA TYR A 48 -5.52 -26.58 14.24
C TYR A 48 -5.16 -28.06 14.45
N GLU A 49 -6.07 -29.00 14.20
CA GLU A 49 -5.78 -30.42 14.25
C GLU A 49 -4.83 -30.82 13.12
N LEU A 50 -5.10 -30.37 11.89
CA LEU A 50 -4.22 -30.59 10.74
C LEU A 50 -2.82 -30.02 11.00
N VAL A 51 -2.73 -28.79 11.50
CA VAL A 51 -1.44 -28.16 11.84
C VAL A 51 -0.69 -28.96 12.90
N GLY A 52 -1.37 -29.41 13.95
CA GLY A 52 -0.80 -30.24 15.01
C GLY A 52 -0.21 -31.54 14.47
N ARG A 53 -0.98 -32.26 13.66
CA ARG A 53 -0.55 -33.51 13.01
C ARG A 53 0.62 -33.30 12.06
N LEU A 54 0.65 -32.20 11.32
CA LEU A 54 1.76 -31.87 10.41
C LEU A 54 3.04 -31.55 11.19
N ARG A 55 2.95 -30.87 12.33
CA ARG A 55 4.09 -30.64 13.23
C ARG A 55 4.63 -31.96 13.79
N GLU A 56 3.74 -32.80 14.30
CA GLU A 56 4.10 -34.13 14.82
C GLU A 56 4.80 -34.97 13.75
N TYR A 57 4.26 -34.98 12.53
CA TYR A 57 4.89 -35.64 11.39
C TYR A 57 6.28 -35.07 11.12
N ALA A 58 6.44 -33.74 11.03
CA ALA A 58 7.73 -33.12 10.73
C ALA A 58 8.80 -33.44 11.78
N PHE A 59 8.46 -33.37 13.09
CA PHE A 59 9.38 -33.76 14.16
C PHE A 59 9.73 -35.25 14.11
N THR A 60 8.75 -36.11 13.86
CA THR A 60 8.96 -37.55 13.71
C THR A 60 9.86 -37.83 12.52
N TYR A 61 9.62 -37.16 11.39
CA TYR A 61 10.40 -37.31 10.18
C TYR A 61 11.88 -36.95 10.41
N LEU A 62 12.14 -35.79 11.01
CA LEU A 62 13.48 -35.33 11.35
C LEU A 62 14.21 -36.23 12.37
N LYS A 63 13.46 -36.89 13.27
CA LYS A 63 14.03 -37.79 14.27
C LYS A 63 14.47 -39.14 13.68
N TYR A 64 13.71 -39.65 12.72
CA TYR A 64 13.84 -41.04 12.26
C TYR A 64 14.39 -41.20 10.85
N ASN A 65 14.47 -40.15 10.05
CA ASN A 65 14.97 -40.22 8.67
C ASN A 65 16.29 -39.46 8.52
N THR A 66 17.14 -39.94 7.60
CA THR A 66 18.28 -39.16 7.12
C THR A 66 17.76 -38.00 6.26
N VAL A 67 18.18 -36.79 6.61
CA VAL A 67 17.74 -35.54 5.98
C VAL A 67 18.87 -35.07 5.06
N ASP A 68 18.59 -35.00 3.77
CA ASP A 68 19.57 -34.60 2.75
C ASP A 68 19.60 -33.08 2.51
N ALA A 69 18.65 -32.33 3.07
CA ALA A 69 18.66 -30.87 3.03
C ALA A 69 19.90 -30.31 3.75
N GLY A 70 20.50 -29.27 3.15
CA GLY A 70 21.66 -28.60 3.75
C GLY A 70 21.36 -28.11 5.17
N ARG A 71 22.35 -28.23 6.07
CA ARG A 71 22.21 -27.93 7.51
C ARG A 71 21.51 -26.60 7.80
N GLY A 72 21.84 -25.54 7.06
CA GLY A 72 21.19 -24.23 7.20
C GLY A 72 19.69 -24.24 6.84
N SER A 73 19.28 -25.03 5.85
CA SER A 73 17.85 -25.18 5.49
C SER A 73 17.07 -25.89 6.58
N VAL A 74 17.67 -26.92 7.20
CA VAL A 74 17.04 -27.67 8.30
C VAL A 74 16.92 -26.81 9.55
N GLU A 75 17.95 -26.04 9.89
CA GLU A 75 17.93 -25.11 11.03
C GLU A 75 16.85 -24.03 10.86
N VAL A 76 16.70 -23.46 9.66
CA VAL A 76 15.63 -22.49 9.38
C VAL A 76 14.26 -23.16 9.41
N PHE A 77 14.10 -24.34 8.80
CA PHE A 77 12.83 -25.07 8.84
C PHE A 77 12.39 -25.41 10.28
N LEU A 78 13.33 -25.79 11.15
CA LEU A 78 13.07 -26.01 12.58
C LEU A 78 12.63 -24.72 13.29
N SER A 79 13.28 -23.60 13.00
CA SER A 79 12.90 -22.29 13.51
C SER A 79 11.46 -21.94 13.08
N ASP A 80 11.14 -22.16 11.81
CA ASP A 80 9.81 -21.93 11.24
C ASP A 80 8.78 -22.83 11.90
N LEU A 81 9.09 -24.13 12.09
CA LEU A 81 8.21 -25.14 12.68
C LEU A 81 7.77 -24.78 14.11
N VAL A 82 8.70 -24.24 14.90
CA VAL A 82 8.47 -23.76 16.27
C VAL A 82 7.73 -22.43 16.27
N SER A 83 7.93 -21.59 15.25
CA SER A 83 7.17 -20.35 15.07
C SER A 83 5.69 -20.66 14.79
N ARG A 84 4.81 -20.16 15.66
CA ARG A 84 3.36 -20.29 15.46
C ARG A 84 2.93 -19.59 14.17
N ASP A 85 3.50 -18.44 13.85
CA ASP A 85 3.02 -17.61 12.75
C ASP A 85 3.57 -18.08 11.40
N ILE A 86 4.85 -18.44 11.33
CA ILE A 86 5.51 -18.76 10.06
C ILE A 86 5.05 -20.12 9.52
N PHE A 87 5.11 -21.18 10.35
CA PHE A 87 4.67 -22.50 9.91
C PHE A 87 3.19 -22.52 9.55
N ASN A 88 2.35 -21.87 10.37
CA ASN A 88 0.92 -21.78 10.08
C ASN A 88 0.67 -21.05 8.77
N SER A 89 1.39 -19.95 8.48
CA SER A 89 1.25 -19.24 7.20
C SER A 89 1.58 -20.13 6.00
N ARG A 90 2.65 -20.93 6.07
CA ARG A 90 3.03 -21.88 5.01
C ARG A 90 1.98 -22.98 4.81
N VAL A 91 1.47 -23.55 5.90
CA VAL A 91 0.40 -24.55 5.84
C VAL A 91 -0.88 -23.92 5.28
N ARG A 92 -1.20 -22.68 5.66
CA ARG A 92 -2.39 -21.96 5.18
C ARG A 92 -2.34 -21.81 3.67
N TYR A 93 -1.18 -21.43 3.13
CA TYR A 93 -0.98 -21.34 1.69
C TYR A 93 -1.15 -22.69 1.00
N CYS A 94 -0.58 -23.76 1.54
CA CYS A 94 -0.76 -25.11 0.99
C CYS A 94 -2.24 -25.50 0.95
N VAL A 95 -2.97 -25.26 2.04
CA VAL A 95 -4.42 -25.53 2.12
C VAL A 95 -5.20 -24.64 1.13
N ALA A 96 -4.84 -23.37 1.00
CA ALA A 96 -5.44 -22.44 0.05
C ALA A 96 -5.31 -22.97 -1.38
N LYS A 97 -4.10 -23.36 -1.80
CA LYS A 97 -3.87 -23.94 -3.13
C LYS A 97 -4.63 -25.24 -3.33
N LEU A 98 -4.62 -26.14 -2.34
CA LEU A 98 -5.42 -27.37 -2.44
C LEU A 98 -6.92 -27.08 -2.58
N GLN A 99 -7.45 -26.03 -1.94
CA GLN A 99 -8.85 -25.60 -2.10
C GLN A 99 -9.11 -24.96 -3.47
N GLU A 100 -8.20 -24.13 -3.97
CA GLU A 100 -8.26 -23.50 -5.31
C GLU A 100 -8.43 -24.57 -6.40
N PHE A 101 -7.72 -25.70 -6.27
CA PHE A 101 -7.83 -26.85 -7.18
C PHE A 101 -8.91 -27.87 -6.78
N SER A 102 -9.83 -27.51 -5.87
CA SER A 102 -10.94 -28.37 -5.43
C SER A 102 -10.52 -29.73 -4.87
N ILE A 103 -9.34 -29.82 -4.24
CA ILE A 103 -8.85 -31.05 -3.61
C ILE A 103 -9.58 -31.30 -2.28
N PRO A 104 -10.19 -32.48 -2.07
CA PRO A 104 -10.91 -32.80 -0.84
C PRO A 104 -10.03 -32.68 0.41
N ARG A 105 -10.60 -32.15 1.50
CA ARG A 105 -9.91 -31.97 2.80
C ARG A 105 -9.26 -33.25 3.33
N SER A 106 -9.85 -34.41 3.04
CA SER A 106 -9.30 -35.72 3.41
C SER A 106 -7.91 -35.99 2.85
N LYS A 107 -7.53 -35.35 1.73
CA LYS A 107 -6.20 -35.50 1.10
C LYS A 107 -5.17 -34.47 1.55
N HIS A 108 -5.57 -33.44 2.31
CA HIS A 108 -4.68 -32.32 2.65
C HIS A 108 -3.48 -32.80 3.48
N PHE A 109 -3.70 -33.64 4.49
CA PHE A 109 -2.62 -34.18 5.31
C PHE A 109 -1.61 -34.99 4.49
N GLU A 110 -2.08 -35.90 3.62
CA GLU A 110 -1.23 -36.74 2.78
C GLU A 110 -0.33 -35.90 1.86
N LEU A 111 -0.93 -34.91 1.18
CA LEU A 111 -0.19 -34.11 0.19
C LEU A 111 0.82 -33.17 0.85
N ILE A 112 0.45 -32.56 1.99
CA ILE A 112 1.35 -31.65 2.71
C ILE A 112 2.50 -32.41 3.39
N THR A 113 2.25 -33.60 3.96
CA THR A 113 3.35 -34.42 4.54
C THR A 113 4.33 -34.89 3.47
N ARG A 114 3.86 -35.23 2.26
CA ARG A 114 4.73 -35.49 1.09
C ARG A 114 5.56 -34.27 0.71
N ALA A 115 4.98 -33.07 0.73
CA ALA A 115 5.71 -31.83 0.43
C ALA A 115 6.79 -31.52 1.48
N ILE A 116 6.49 -31.74 2.78
CA ILE A 116 7.47 -31.60 3.87
C ILE A 116 8.62 -32.61 3.71
N ALA A 117 8.30 -33.88 3.44
CA ALA A 117 9.32 -34.90 3.21
C ALA A 117 10.19 -34.58 1.99
N LEU A 118 9.59 -34.10 0.91
CA LEU A 118 10.29 -33.67 -0.30
C LEU A 118 11.25 -32.50 -0.01
N HIS A 119 10.82 -31.52 0.78
CA HIS A 119 11.67 -30.40 1.20
C HIS A 119 12.85 -30.87 2.06
N LEU A 120 12.59 -31.72 3.06
CA LEU A 120 13.62 -32.22 3.99
C LEU A 120 14.62 -33.17 3.33
N ASN A 121 14.21 -33.95 2.34
CA ASN A 121 15.10 -34.82 1.59
C ASN A 121 15.89 -34.09 0.49
N GLY A 122 15.97 -32.75 0.53
CA GLY A 122 16.91 -31.93 -0.24
C GLY A 122 17.21 -32.43 -1.66
N SER A 123 16.46 -31.99 -2.66
CA SER A 123 16.98 -32.01 -4.04
C SER A 123 17.97 -30.86 -4.17
N ASN A 124 19.26 -31.11 -3.95
CA ASN A 124 20.30 -30.11 -4.13
C ASN A 124 20.21 -29.46 -5.52
N GLY A 125 19.92 -28.16 -5.55
CA GLY A 125 20.21 -27.31 -6.69
C GLY A 125 19.10 -27.21 -7.73
N TRP A 126 18.91 -25.96 -8.17
CA TRP A 126 18.21 -25.59 -9.39
C TRP A 126 18.67 -26.49 -10.54
N GLY A 127 17.80 -27.37 -11.06
CA GLY A 127 18.06 -28.03 -12.34
C GLY A 127 17.84 -29.54 -12.46
N HIS A 128 17.04 -30.20 -11.62
CA HIS A 128 16.51 -31.51 -12.02
C HIS A 128 15.17 -31.37 -12.73
N GLU A 129 15.15 -31.79 -13.99
CA GLU A 129 13.95 -32.30 -14.65
C GLU A 129 13.35 -33.38 -13.74
N TYR A 130 12.28 -33.02 -13.03
CA TYR A 130 11.49 -33.94 -12.23
C TYR A 130 10.97 -35.04 -13.16
N LYS A 131 11.58 -36.22 -13.08
CA LYS A 131 11.35 -37.38 -13.95
C LYS A 131 9.90 -37.92 -13.93
N ASP A 132 9.03 -37.35 -13.10
CA ASP A 132 7.64 -37.79 -12.95
C ASP A 132 6.63 -36.63 -12.84
N ALA A 133 6.82 -35.57 -13.64
CA ALA A 133 5.79 -34.53 -13.88
C ALA A 133 4.49 -35.08 -14.54
N SER A 134 4.35 -36.40 -14.66
CA SER A 134 3.26 -37.10 -15.33
C SER A 134 1.95 -37.12 -14.50
N SER A 135 2.02 -36.93 -13.17
CA SER A 135 0.83 -36.89 -12.31
C SER A 135 0.53 -35.50 -11.73
N VAL A 136 -0.73 -35.08 -11.84
CA VAL A 136 -1.26 -33.82 -11.26
C VAL A 136 -0.98 -33.74 -9.75
N SER A 137 -1.01 -34.89 -9.05
CA SER A 137 -0.69 -34.96 -7.62
C SER A 137 0.77 -34.58 -7.31
N TRP A 138 1.71 -34.93 -8.19
CA TRP A 138 3.12 -34.61 -7.99
C TRP A 138 3.41 -33.13 -8.24
N ALA A 139 2.74 -32.53 -9.23
CA ALA A 139 2.82 -31.10 -9.48
C ALA A 139 2.42 -30.27 -8.23
N PHE A 140 1.35 -30.67 -7.54
CA PHE A 140 0.96 -30.03 -6.28
C PHE A 140 2.00 -30.20 -5.19
N VAL A 141 2.48 -31.43 -4.97
CA VAL A 141 3.48 -31.73 -3.93
C VAL A 141 4.77 -30.93 -4.17
N SER A 142 5.23 -30.84 -5.41
CA SER A 142 6.42 -30.07 -5.77
C SER A 142 6.25 -28.58 -5.52
N GLU A 143 5.09 -28.00 -5.85
CA GLU A 143 4.84 -26.58 -5.61
C GLU A 143 4.69 -26.27 -4.11
N MET A 144 3.98 -27.13 -3.37
CA MET A 144 3.87 -27.00 -1.91
C MET A 144 5.21 -27.19 -1.20
N ALA A 145 6.11 -28.03 -1.71
CA ALA A 145 7.42 -28.23 -1.11
C ALA A 145 8.26 -26.94 -1.10
N LYS A 146 8.15 -26.13 -2.17
CA LYS A 146 8.79 -24.81 -2.23
C LYS A 146 8.32 -23.89 -1.11
N CYS A 147 7.06 -24.01 -0.66
CA CYS A 147 6.51 -23.20 0.44
C CYS A 147 7.29 -23.34 1.76
N PHE A 148 8.06 -24.41 1.92
CA PHE A 148 8.88 -24.65 3.10
C PHE A 148 10.33 -24.18 2.94
N GLU A 149 10.72 -23.67 1.76
CA GLU A 149 12.02 -23.04 1.56
C GLU A 149 12.07 -21.66 2.26
N PRO A 150 13.20 -21.31 2.92
CA PRO A 150 13.34 -20.03 3.61
C PRO A 150 13.10 -18.80 2.74
N TRP A 151 13.49 -18.87 1.46
CA TRP A 151 13.45 -17.75 0.52
C TRP A 151 12.19 -17.72 -0.34
N TYR A 152 11.41 -18.79 -0.36
CA TYR A 152 10.24 -18.87 -1.23
C TYR A 152 9.04 -18.22 -0.54
N ARG A 153 8.64 -17.08 -1.09
CA ARG A 153 7.32 -16.51 -0.88
C ARG A 153 6.59 -16.54 -2.22
N PRO A 154 5.42 -17.19 -2.30
CA PRO A 154 4.55 -17.09 -3.45
C PRO A 154 4.28 -15.63 -3.82
N ASP A 155 4.27 -15.32 -5.11
CA ASP A 155 4.08 -13.95 -5.60
C ASP A 155 2.75 -13.35 -5.10
N ASP A 156 1.67 -14.13 -5.08
CA ASP A 156 0.34 -13.72 -4.61
C ASP A 156 0.33 -13.36 -3.12
N VAL A 157 0.97 -14.19 -2.28
CA VAL A 157 1.14 -13.90 -0.84
C VAL A 157 2.05 -12.69 -0.63
N PHE A 158 3.18 -12.64 -1.35
CA PHE A 158 4.14 -11.55 -1.22
C PHE A 158 3.55 -10.19 -1.57
N LEU A 159 2.76 -10.11 -2.65
CA LEU A 159 2.12 -8.87 -3.08
C LEU A 159 1.04 -8.41 -2.11
N LEU A 160 0.27 -9.33 -1.52
CA LEU A 160 -0.72 -8.99 -0.50
C LEU A 160 -0.08 -8.59 0.83
N ASP A 161 0.98 -9.28 1.26
CA ASP A 161 1.77 -8.88 2.42
C ASP A 161 2.35 -7.47 2.21
N PHE A 162 2.95 -7.23 1.03
CA PHE A 162 3.44 -5.90 0.66
C PHE A 162 2.33 -4.85 0.70
N ALA A 163 1.19 -5.13 0.07
CA ALA A 163 0.05 -4.22 0.04
C ALA A 163 -0.49 -3.92 1.44
N THR A 164 -0.50 -4.91 2.33
CA THR A 164 -0.93 -4.77 3.72
C THR A 164 0.07 -3.96 4.54
N GLU A 165 1.38 -4.25 4.42
CA GLU A 165 2.47 -3.50 5.06
C GLU A 165 2.45 -2.01 4.69
N HIS A 166 2.02 -1.69 3.47
CA HIS A 166 1.92 -0.32 2.95
C HIS A 166 0.52 0.28 3.08
N CYS A 167 -0.38 -0.36 3.84
CA CYS A 167 -1.75 0.10 4.08
C CYS A 167 -2.56 0.36 2.78
N LEU A 168 -2.29 -0.39 1.72
CA LEU A 168 -3.01 -0.33 0.44
C LEU A 168 -4.30 -1.16 0.47
N CYS A 169 -4.30 -2.21 1.29
CA CYS A 169 -5.48 -3.03 1.58
C CYS A 169 -5.42 -3.54 3.01
N PHE A 170 -6.56 -4.02 3.52
CA PHE A 170 -6.64 -4.67 4.82
C PHE A 170 -7.59 -5.87 4.78
N PRO A 171 -7.37 -6.87 5.64
CA PRO A 171 -8.24 -8.04 5.70
C PRO A 171 -9.53 -7.70 6.47
N MET A 172 -10.68 -8.02 5.88
CA MET A 172 -11.98 -8.01 6.56
C MET A 172 -12.34 -9.41 7.02
N SER A 173 -11.84 -9.80 8.19
CA SER A 173 -11.95 -11.17 8.72
C SER A 173 -13.41 -11.68 8.82
N ALA A 174 -14.36 -10.81 9.16
CA ALA A 174 -15.77 -11.17 9.25
C ALA A 174 -16.38 -11.59 7.90
N GLU A 175 -15.91 -10.97 6.81
CA GLU A 175 -16.44 -11.14 5.46
C GLU A 175 -15.54 -12.04 4.59
N ARG A 176 -14.42 -12.52 5.14
CA ARG A 176 -13.41 -13.35 4.44
C ARG A 176 -12.96 -12.74 3.11
N ARG A 177 -12.83 -11.42 3.07
CA ARG A 177 -12.37 -10.67 1.90
C ARG A 177 -11.38 -9.59 2.29
N TRP A 178 -10.57 -9.18 1.34
CA TRP A 178 -9.74 -7.99 1.44
C TRP A 178 -10.58 -6.77 1.05
N SER A 179 -10.28 -5.64 1.67
CA SER A 179 -10.80 -4.34 1.24
C SER A 179 -9.64 -3.46 0.85
N ILE A 180 -9.75 -2.81 -0.30
CA ILE A 180 -8.78 -1.80 -0.73
C ILE A 180 -9.02 -0.50 0.05
N THR A 181 -7.94 0.21 0.36
CA THR A 181 -7.98 1.53 1.00
C THR A 181 -8.06 2.65 -0.03
N ALA A 182 -8.36 3.87 0.41
CA ALA A 182 -8.21 5.07 -0.42
C ALA A 182 -6.81 5.20 -1.05
N LEU A 183 -5.75 4.94 -0.26
CA LEU A 183 -4.37 4.92 -0.74
C LEU A 183 -4.14 3.82 -1.80
N GLY A 184 -4.71 2.63 -1.60
CA GLY A 184 -4.64 1.55 -2.59
C GLY A 184 -5.32 1.91 -3.92
N ARG A 185 -6.53 2.46 -3.87
CA ARG A 185 -7.25 2.94 -5.08
C ARG A 185 -6.50 4.06 -5.78
N TYR A 186 -5.86 4.94 -5.01
CA TYR A 186 -5.03 5.97 -5.60
C TYR A 186 -3.84 5.37 -6.36
N VAL A 187 -3.10 4.45 -5.73
CA VAL A 187 -1.95 3.77 -6.37
C VAL A 187 -2.36 3.03 -7.65
N LEU A 188 -3.56 2.43 -7.70
CA LEU A 188 -4.13 1.80 -8.90
C LEU A 188 -4.31 2.76 -10.08
N GLY A 189 -4.59 4.04 -9.80
CA GLY A 189 -4.80 5.07 -10.82
C GLY A 189 -3.52 5.71 -11.37
N LEU A 190 -2.36 5.36 -10.82
CA LEU A 190 -1.07 5.97 -11.15
C LEU A 190 -0.32 5.22 -12.25
N GLN A 191 0.53 5.93 -12.99
CA GLN A 191 1.50 5.30 -13.87
C GLN A 191 2.63 4.64 -13.06
N PRO A 192 3.36 3.64 -13.62
CA PRO A 192 4.32 2.86 -12.84
C PRO A 192 5.38 3.68 -12.09
N LEU A 193 5.91 4.75 -12.71
CA LEU A 193 6.88 5.64 -12.07
C LEU A 193 6.26 6.39 -10.89
N GLU A 194 5.04 6.89 -11.06
CA GLU A 194 4.31 7.62 -10.02
C GLU A 194 3.94 6.68 -8.86
N SER A 195 3.56 5.43 -9.16
CA SER A 195 3.33 4.39 -8.16
C SER A 195 4.58 4.14 -7.32
N ILE A 196 5.76 4.00 -7.95
CA ILE A 196 7.03 3.82 -7.20
C ILE A 196 7.29 5.00 -6.27
N ILE A 197 7.13 6.23 -6.77
CA ILE A 197 7.34 7.45 -5.97
C ILE A 197 6.36 7.50 -4.80
N VAL A 198 5.08 7.22 -5.02
CA VAL A 198 4.07 7.23 -3.95
C VAL A 198 4.29 6.10 -2.94
N LEU A 199 4.62 4.89 -3.38
CA LEU A 199 4.91 3.76 -2.49
C LEU A 199 6.11 4.05 -1.58
N LEU A 200 7.18 4.64 -2.12
CA LEU A 200 8.33 5.05 -1.32
C LEU A 200 8.01 6.25 -0.40
N ALA A 201 7.15 7.16 -0.83
CA ALA A 201 6.66 8.23 0.05
C ALA A 201 5.79 7.67 1.19
N THR A 202 5.03 6.61 0.93
CA THR A 202 4.31 5.86 1.97
C THR A 202 5.27 5.26 2.97
N GLU A 203 6.36 4.64 2.51
CA GLU A 203 7.41 4.14 3.41
C GLU A 203 8.01 5.25 4.28
N VAL A 204 8.31 6.43 3.71
CA VAL A 204 8.80 7.59 4.46
C VAL A 204 7.78 8.09 5.49
N ALA A 205 6.49 8.06 5.16
CA ALA A 205 5.42 8.39 6.10
C ALA A 205 5.34 7.39 7.26
N LEU A 206 5.48 6.09 6.96
CA LEU A 206 5.38 5.00 7.91
C LEU A 206 6.68 4.76 8.71
N SER A 207 7.83 5.22 8.23
CA SER A 207 9.14 4.95 8.85
C SER A 207 9.27 5.54 10.25
N GLN A 208 8.48 6.58 10.58
CA GLN A 208 8.42 7.14 11.94
C GLN A 208 7.85 6.13 12.95
N ARG A 209 7.10 5.12 12.50
CA ARG A 209 6.50 4.07 13.33
C ARG A 209 7.30 2.75 13.34
N LEU A 210 8.08 2.46 12.29
CA LEU A 210 8.74 1.15 12.09
C LEU A 210 10.19 1.33 11.58
N GLN A 211 11.13 1.60 12.49
CA GLN A 211 12.45 2.21 12.19
C GLN A 211 13.52 1.33 11.49
N SER A 212 13.21 0.24 10.79
CA SER A 212 14.28 -0.54 10.11
C SER A 212 13.89 -1.23 8.80
N ARG A 213 12.61 -1.25 8.42
CA ARG A 213 12.14 -1.95 7.21
C ARG A 213 11.77 -1.02 6.07
N PHE A 214 11.50 0.25 6.38
CA PHE A 214 11.01 1.25 5.43
C PHE A 214 12.06 2.31 5.12
N VAL A 215 11.96 2.87 3.92
CA VAL A 215 12.75 4.04 3.53
C VAL A 215 12.42 5.22 4.44
N SER A 216 13.44 5.80 5.07
CA SER A 216 13.31 6.96 5.95
C SER A 216 13.68 8.26 5.23
N ASP A 217 13.22 9.40 5.76
CA ASP A 217 13.59 10.72 5.23
C ASP A 217 15.12 10.94 5.24
N GLN A 218 15.80 10.44 6.28
CA GLN A 218 17.27 10.47 6.35
C GLN A 218 17.90 9.64 5.23
N LEU A 219 17.39 8.43 4.97
CA LEU A 219 17.90 7.58 3.90
C LEU A 219 17.73 8.23 2.52
N VAL A 220 16.62 8.94 2.27
CA VAL A 220 16.43 9.71 1.03
C VAL A 220 17.48 10.81 0.90
N ARG A 221 17.81 11.52 1.99
CA ARG A 221 18.86 12.55 1.99
C ARG A 221 20.24 11.95 1.74
N ASP A 222 20.56 10.83 2.38
CA ASP A 222 21.85 10.14 2.24
C ASP A 222 22.04 9.60 0.81
N LEU A 223 20.99 9.00 0.22
CA LEU A 223 21.00 8.56 -1.17
C LEU A 223 21.20 9.74 -2.13
N ARG A 224 20.63 10.91 -1.84
CA ARG A 224 20.75 12.10 -2.68
C ARG A 224 22.10 12.81 -2.55
N SER A 225 22.66 12.90 -1.34
CA SER A 225 23.97 13.54 -1.12
C SER A 225 25.08 12.80 -1.85
N ARG A 226 24.83 11.55 -2.29
CA ARG A 226 25.81 10.64 -2.88
C ARG A 226 27.01 10.46 -1.96
N ASP A 227 26.81 10.59 -0.65
CA ASP A 227 27.83 10.19 0.29
C ASP A 227 28.08 8.71 0.02
N ASN A 228 29.30 8.37 -0.40
CA ASN A 228 29.76 7.00 -0.67
C ASN A 228 29.81 6.14 0.62
N THR A 229 29.00 6.49 1.62
CA THR A 229 28.81 5.72 2.84
C THR A 229 28.21 4.39 2.41
N PRO A 230 28.87 3.26 2.74
CA PRO A 230 28.31 1.96 2.43
C PRO A 230 26.97 1.82 3.16
N LEU A 231 25.89 1.75 2.39
CA LEU A 231 24.53 1.65 2.92
C LEU A 231 24.25 0.19 3.28
N HIS A 232 24.32 -0.12 4.56
CA HIS A 232 24.02 -1.46 5.07
C HIS A 232 22.53 -1.59 5.36
N GLY A 233 21.94 -2.74 5.02
CA GLY A 233 20.56 -3.08 5.40
C GLY A 233 19.49 -2.23 4.73
N LEU A 234 19.64 -1.93 3.43
CA LEU A 234 18.65 -1.16 2.69
C LEU A 234 17.27 -1.84 2.65
N PRO A 235 16.18 -1.06 2.75
CA PRO A 235 14.83 -1.55 2.50
C PRO A 235 14.74 -2.32 1.18
N TYR A 236 14.06 -3.47 1.20
CA TYR A 236 13.98 -4.34 0.03
C TYR A 236 13.24 -3.68 -1.14
N SER A 237 12.32 -2.75 -0.84
CA SER A 237 11.57 -1.95 -1.81
C SER A 237 12.47 -1.19 -2.76
N LEU A 238 13.58 -0.60 -2.28
CA LEU A 238 14.57 0.10 -3.11
C LEU A 238 15.16 -0.82 -4.20
N ARG A 239 15.34 -2.11 -3.88
CA ARG A 239 15.83 -3.11 -4.84
C ARG A 239 14.72 -3.61 -5.76
N MET A 240 13.51 -3.79 -5.22
CA MET A 240 12.34 -4.21 -6.00
C MET A 240 11.95 -3.20 -7.07
N PHE A 241 12.04 -1.90 -6.74
CA PHE A 241 11.75 -0.80 -7.64
C PHE A 241 12.94 -0.38 -8.52
N ASP A 242 14.05 -1.12 -8.50
CA ASP A 242 15.29 -0.80 -9.23
C ASP A 242 15.77 0.64 -8.95
N VAL A 243 15.59 1.14 -7.71
CA VAL A 243 16.11 2.44 -7.26
C VAL A 243 17.61 2.33 -6.99
N VAL A 244 18.02 1.22 -6.38
CA VAL A 244 19.42 0.91 -6.10
C VAL A 244 19.87 -0.37 -6.78
N LYS A 245 21.15 -0.43 -7.14
CA LYS A 245 21.85 -1.64 -7.60
C LYS A 245 22.99 -1.97 -6.66
N GLU A 246 23.05 -3.22 -6.23
CA GLU A 246 24.20 -3.77 -5.51
C GLU A 246 25.36 -3.96 -6.48
N ASP A 247 26.60 -3.62 -6.08
CA ASP A 247 27.79 -3.98 -6.87
C ASP A 247 27.94 -5.52 -6.85
N PRO A 248 27.94 -6.19 -8.02
CA PRO A 248 28.09 -7.65 -8.11
C PRO A 248 29.36 -8.19 -7.46
N ARG A 249 30.40 -7.34 -7.28
CA ARG A 249 31.66 -7.73 -6.64
C ARG A 249 31.52 -7.96 -5.13
N ASP A 250 30.53 -7.36 -4.49
CA ASP A 250 30.27 -7.55 -3.06
C ASP A 250 29.47 -8.83 -2.76
N ILE A 251 28.90 -9.48 -3.80
CA ILE A 251 28.10 -10.70 -3.67
C ILE A 251 29.00 -11.93 -3.58
N ALA A 252 30.14 -11.93 -4.29
CA ALA A 252 31.05 -13.08 -4.40
C ALA A 252 31.82 -13.39 -3.11
N ASP A 253 32.06 -12.39 -2.25
CA ASP A 253 32.77 -12.54 -0.97
C ASP A 253 31.82 -12.72 0.24
N SER A 254 30.51 -12.71 0.02
CA SER A 254 29.51 -12.72 1.09
C SER A 254 29.21 -14.14 1.60
N THR A 255 30.14 -14.66 2.40
CA THR A 255 29.90 -15.82 3.27
C THR A 255 28.96 -15.43 4.41
N TYR A 256 27.71 -15.04 4.15
CA TYR A 256 26.66 -14.69 5.15
C TYR A 256 27.03 -13.70 6.29
N ALA A 257 28.25 -13.17 6.31
CA ALA A 257 28.80 -12.36 7.38
C ALA A 257 28.73 -10.88 6.96
N LEU A 258 27.77 -10.17 7.54
CA LEU A 258 27.70 -8.72 7.65
C LEU A 258 28.08 -7.92 6.40
N GLY A 259 27.08 -7.74 5.53
CA GLY A 259 26.68 -6.45 4.97
C GLY A 259 27.80 -5.48 4.61
N LYS A 260 28.40 -5.64 3.44
CA LYS A 260 29.15 -4.57 2.75
C LYS A 260 28.77 -4.43 1.28
N ALA A 261 27.53 -4.77 0.92
CA ALA A 261 27.02 -4.44 -0.41
C ALA A 261 26.96 -2.92 -0.56
N THR A 262 27.87 -2.36 -1.36
CA THR A 262 27.81 -0.97 -1.78
C THR A 262 26.70 -0.85 -2.81
N ALA A 263 25.66 -0.09 -2.46
CA ALA A 263 24.51 0.14 -3.31
C ALA A 263 24.69 1.46 -4.07
N THR A 264 24.49 1.44 -5.39
CA THR A 264 24.55 2.63 -6.24
C THR A 264 23.16 2.97 -6.77
N LEU A 265 22.82 4.26 -6.87
CA LEU A 265 21.56 4.68 -7.48
C LEU A 265 21.55 4.34 -8.98
N THR A 266 20.42 3.83 -9.45
CA THR A 266 20.19 3.64 -10.88
C THR A 266 19.73 4.96 -11.51
N PRO A 267 19.72 5.11 -12.84
CA PRO A 267 19.14 6.30 -13.49
C PRO A 267 17.66 6.50 -13.17
N LEU A 268 16.92 5.41 -12.92
CA LEU A 268 15.54 5.47 -12.43
C LEU A 268 15.54 5.95 -10.97
N GLY A 269 16.42 5.38 -10.15
CA GLY A 269 16.59 5.73 -8.74
C GLY A 269 16.95 7.19 -8.51
N GLU A 270 17.84 7.77 -9.31
CA GLU A 270 18.16 9.21 -9.25
C GLU A 270 16.90 10.07 -9.42
N ARG A 271 16.09 9.76 -10.45
CA ARG A 271 14.83 10.49 -10.70
C ARG A 271 13.84 10.33 -9.56
N VAL A 272 13.71 9.11 -9.03
CA VAL A 272 12.79 8.80 -7.92
C VAL A 272 13.24 9.52 -6.65
N ILE A 273 14.51 9.43 -6.27
CA ILE A 273 15.07 10.06 -5.07
C ILE A 273 15.03 11.59 -5.17
N ASP A 274 15.34 12.18 -6.33
CA ASP A 274 15.20 13.62 -6.51
C ASP A 274 13.74 14.07 -6.38
N THR A 275 12.80 13.30 -6.93
CA THR A 275 11.37 13.61 -6.80
C THR A 275 10.90 13.48 -5.36
N LEU A 276 11.32 12.42 -4.65
CA LEU A 276 11.04 12.24 -3.23
C LEU A 276 11.66 13.35 -2.38
N PHE A 277 12.83 13.86 -2.72
CA PHE A 277 13.42 14.96 -1.97
C PHE A 277 12.66 16.28 -2.19
N VAL A 278 12.30 16.58 -3.45
CA VAL A 278 11.61 17.83 -3.80
C VAL A 278 10.14 17.83 -3.34
N SER A 279 9.46 16.70 -3.49
CA SER A 279 8.02 16.56 -3.26
C SER A 279 7.66 15.71 -2.05
N GLY A 280 8.62 15.14 -1.33
CA GLY A 280 8.41 14.15 -0.27
C GLY A 280 7.54 14.62 0.88
N ASN A 281 7.76 15.84 1.38
CA ASN A 281 6.89 16.40 2.42
C ASN A 281 5.42 16.45 1.96
N ARG A 282 5.17 16.80 0.70
CA ARG A 282 3.80 16.90 0.15
C ARG A 282 3.18 15.53 -0.06
N LEU A 283 3.97 14.59 -0.60
CA LEU A 283 3.53 13.21 -0.78
C LEU A 283 3.26 12.53 0.55
N ARG A 284 4.08 12.83 1.57
CA ARG A 284 3.85 12.37 2.94
C ARG A 284 2.54 12.91 3.49
N GLU A 285 2.28 14.21 3.38
CA GLU A 285 0.99 14.77 3.80
C GLU A 285 -0.19 14.13 3.05
N LEU A 286 -0.06 13.93 1.73
CA LEU A 286 -1.08 13.26 0.91
C LEU A 286 -1.35 11.83 1.39
N VAL A 287 -0.29 11.04 1.64
CA VAL A 287 -0.41 9.68 2.17
C VAL A 287 -1.11 9.72 3.53
N LEU A 288 -0.69 10.60 4.44
CA LEU A 288 -1.30 10.73 5.76
C LEU A 288 -2.78 11.10 5.67
N VAL A 289 -3.18 12.00 4.74
CA VAL A 289 -4.60 12.30 4.48
C VAL A 289 -5.37 11.02 4.16
N MET A 290 -4.89 10.22 3.22
CA MET A 290 -5.61 9.02 2.78
C MET A 290 -5.67 7.94 3.86
N LEU A 291 -4.65 7.86 4.72
CA LEU A 291 -4.64 6.92 5.83
C LEU A 291 -5.58 7.37 6.97
N GLU A 292 -5.52 8.65 7.35
CA GLU A 292 -6.38 9.25 8.38
C GLU A 292 -7.85 9.28 7.94
N SER A 293 -8.12 9.54 6.66
CA SER A 293 -9.49 9.52 6.14
C SER A 293 -10.11 8.12 6.25
N GLU A 294 -9.32 7.07 6.02
CA GLU A 294 -9.80 5.69 6.10
C GLU A 294 -10.08 5.27 7.54
N THR A 295 -9.23 5.64 8.51
CA THR A 295 -9.45 5.31 9.94
C THR A 295 -10.72 5.93 10.51
N GLU A 296 -11.08 7.11 10.00
CA GLU A 296 -12.21 7.90 10.48
C GLU A 296 -13.46 7.71 9.58
N GLY A 297 -13.44 6.77 8.63
CA GLY A 297 -14.61 6.37 7.85
C GLY A 297 -14.95 7.22 6.62
N ILE A 298 -14.11 8.19 6.24
CA ILE A 298 -14.24 8.94 4.98
C ILE A 298 -13.50 8.18 3.87
N ARG A 299 -14.26 7.43 3.07
CA ARG A 299 -13.75 6.88 1.82
C ARG A 299 -13.66 7.98 0.78
N ALA A 300 -12.51 8.17 0.16
CA ALA A 300 -12.37 9.01 -1.02
C ALA A 300 -13.40 8.55 -2.08
N PHE A 301 -14.28 9.47 -2.50
CA PHE A 301 -15.47 9.15 -3.28
C PHE A 301 -15.11 8.60 -4.66
N PRO A 302 -15.79 7.54 -5.13
CA PRO A 302 -15.66 7.10 -6.52
C PRO A 302 -16.14 8.20 -7.49
N GLN A 303 -15.58 8.22 -8.69
CA GLN A 303 -15.90 9.22 -9.72
C GLN A 303 -17.38 9.24 -10.15
N SER A 304 -18.15 8.21 -9.80
CA SER A 304 -19.59 8.05 -10.07
C SER A 304 -20.47 9.06 -9.34
N ASP A 305 -20.02 9.64 -8.22
CA ASP A 305 -20.87 10.49 -7.37
C ASP A 305 -20.86 11.97 -7.78
N LYS A 306 -20.15 12.32 -8.87
CA LYS A 306 -20.01 13.72 -9.32
C LYS A 306 -21.35 14.40 -9.61
N TYR A 307 -22.32 13.68 -10.19
CA TYR A 307 -23.63 14.24 -10.53
C TYR A 307 -24.46 14.53 -9.26
N GLU A 308 -24.37 13.66 -8.26
CA GLU A 308 -25.04 13.84 -6.96
C GLU A 308 -24.42 15.01 -6.17
N ILE A 309 -23.09 15.15 -6.22
CA ILE A 309 -22.37 16.26 -5.59
C ILE A 309 -22.86 17.60 -6.17
N THR A 310 -22.91 17.75 -7.50
CA THR A 310 -23.40 18.98 -8.14
C THR A 310 -24.86 19.29 -7.82
N ALA A 311 -25.74 18.28 -7.82
CA ALA A 311 -27.15 18.47 -7.47
C ALA A 311 -27.32 18.95 -6.01
N SER A 312 -26.49 18.43 -5.10
CA SER A 312 -26.53 18.86 -3.69
C SER A 312 -26.11 20.31 -3.49
N PHE A 313 -25.19 20.83 -4.31
CA PHE A 313 -24.76 22.23 -4.25
C PHE A 313 -25.80 23.20 -4.80
N GLU A 314 -26.56 22.81 -5.82
CA GLU A 314 -27.61 23.65 -6.37
C GLU A 314 -28.70 23.93 -5.33
N ALA A 315 -29.14 22.88 -4.63
CA ALA A 315 -30.20 22.95 -3.63
C ALA A 315 -29.79 23.60 -2.29
N SER A 316 -28.49 23.75 -2.02
CA SER A 316 -28.01 24.24 -0.73
C SER A 316 -28.40 25.69 -0.47
N VAL A 317 -28.98 25.95 0.70
CA VAL A 317 -29.26 27.33 1.12
C VAL A 317 -27.98 28.05 1.52
N LEU A 318 -26.94 27.34 1.96
CA LEU A 318 -25.68 27.92 2.48
C LEU A 318 -24.80 28.55 1.39
N LEU A 319 -24.97 28.12 0.15
CA LEU A 319 -24.16 28.60 -0.97
C LEU A 319 -24.79 29.84 -1.62
N THR A 320 -23.96 30.83 -1.96
CA THR A 320 -24.34 31.94 -2.85
C THR A 320 -24.21 31.56 -4.32
N ARG A 321 -24.64 32.43 -5.23
CA ARG A 321 -24.44 32.24 -6.68
C ARG A 321 -22.94 32.22 -7.03
N ASP A 322 -22.15 33.09 -6.39
CA ASP A 322 -20.71 33.19 -6.63
C ASP A 322 -19.95 31.97 -6.08
N ASP A 323 -20.42 31.38 -4.98
CA ASP A 323 -19.85 30.14 -4.45
C ASP A 323 -20.11 28.98 -5.42
N ARG A 324 -21.33 28.86 -5.97
CA ARG A 324 -21.66 27.85 -7.00
C ARG A 324 -20.78 27.99 -8.24
N ALA A 325 -20.60 29.21 -8.74
CA ALA A 325 -19.69 29.47 -9.87
C ALA A 325 -18.23 29.12 -9.54
N SER A 326 -17.80 29.32 -8.29
CA SER A 326 -16.46 28.95 -7.83
C SER A 326 -16.28 27.43 -7.77
N ILE A 327 -17.30 26.69 -7.32
CA ILE A 327 -17.31 25.23 -7.32
C ILE A 327 -17.21 24.70 -8.75
N GLU A 328 -18.07 25.19 -9.66
CA GLU A 328 -18.03 24.81 -11.08
C GLU A 328 -16.64 25.03 -11.67
N ARG A 329 -16.07 26.23 -11.49
CA ARG A 329 -14.72 26.56 -11.94
C ARG A 329 -13.65 25.63 -11.36
N SER A 330 -13.75 25.30 -10.07
CA SER A 330 -12.83 24.38 -9.41
C SER A 330 -12.92 22.97 -10.02
N THR A 331 -14.13 22.47 -10.26
CA THR A 331 -14.34 21.17 -10.90
C THR A 331 -13.85 21.14 -12.35
N ASP A 332 -14.01 22.24 -13.09
CA ASP A 332 -13.47 22.37 -14.45
C ASP A 332 -11.94 22.40 -14.47
N LEU A 333 -11.30 23.12 -13.55
CA LEU A 333 -9.84 23.08 -13.41
C LEU A 333 -9.34 21.65 -13.13
N ALA A 334 -10.02 20.91 -12.25
CA ALA A 334 -9.69 19.53 -11.96
C ALA A 334 -9.88 18.60 -13.17
N ARG A 335 -10.92 18.82 -14.00
CA ARG A 335 -11.13 18.07 -15.26
C ARG A 335 -9.96 18.23 -16.23
N HIS A 336 -9.32 19.39 -16.24
CA HIS A 336 -8.14 19.68 -17.07
C HIS A 336 -6.81 19.31 -16.39
N GLY A 337 -6.85 18.61 -15.25
CA GLY A 337 -5.65 18.17 -14.51
C GLY A 337 -4.97 19.27 -13.69
N ALA A 338 -5.60 20.45 -13.54
CA ALA A 338 -5.08 21.56 -12.75
C ALA A 338 -5.55 21.49 -11.28
N TYR A 339 -5.23 20.40 -10.59
CA TYR A 339 -5.70 20.10 -9.23
C TYR A 339 -5.25 21.10 -8.16
N VAL A 340 -4.05 21.68 -8.29
CA VAL A 340 -3.58 22.76 -7.42
C VAL A 340 -4.50 23.97 -7.49
N ASP A 341 -4.78 24.43 -8.71
CA ASP A 341 -5.58 25.62 -8.92
C ASP A 341 -7.04 25.33 -8.54
N ALA A 342 -7.52 24.11 -8.80
CA ALA A 342 -8.80 23.64 -8.30
C ALA A 342 -8.89 23.70 -6.76
N LEU A 343 -7.89 23.18 -6.05
CA LEU A 343 -7.79 23.22 -4.58
C LEU A 343 -7.74 24.66 -4.05
N ARG A 344 -7.00 25.56 -4.70
CA ARG A 344 -6.92 26.98 -4.32
C ARG A 344 -8.26 27.70 -4.44
N VAL A 345 -9.12 27.26 -5.34
CA VAL A 345 -10.50 27.78 -5.45
C VAL A 345 -11.41 27.12 -4.42
N LEU A 346 -11.28 25.81 -4.19
CA LEU A 346 -12.18 25.03 -3.34
C LEU A 346 -11.95 25.24 -1.84
N LEU A 347 -10.70 25.18 -1.36
CA LEU A 347 -10.40 25.21 0.08
C LEU A 347 -10.90 26.49 0.78
N PRO A 348 -10.83 27.70 0.17
CA PRO A 348 -11.44 28.90 0.75
C PRO A 348 -12.97 28.85 0.88
N LEU A 349 -13.66 28.01 0.10
CA LEU A 349 -15.11 27.85 0.20
C LEU A 349 -15.52 27.12 1.47
N ILE A 350 -14.68 26.21 1.97
CA ILE A 350 -14.92 25.49 3.22
C ILE A 350 -15.06 26.48 4.38
N GLU A 351 -14.11 27.41 4.51
CA GLU A 351 -14.18 28.45 5.56
C GLU A 351 -15.39 29.36 5.38
N ARG A 352 -15.73 29.73 4.15
CA ARG A 352 -16.92 30.54 3.87
C ARG A 352 -18.21 29.84 4.30
N VAL A 353 -18.36 28.55 3.98
CA VAL A 353 -19.54 27.77 4.40
C VAL A 353 -19.59 27.65 5.93
N VAL A 354 -18.47 27.37 6.60
CA VAL A 354 -18.41 27.34 8.07
C VAL A 354 -18.89 28.66 8.68
N ASN A 355 -18.45 29.79 8.14
CA ASN A 355 -18.90 31.11 8.58
C ASN A 355 -20.39 31.33 8.31
N ALA A 356 -20.90 30.89 7.15
CA ALA A 356 -22.31 30.98 6.81
C ALA A 356 -23.19 30.17 7.76
N ILE A 357 -22.73 28.99 8.21
CA ILE A 357 -23.42 28.17 9.22
C ILE A 357 -23.51 28.92 10.55
N ILE A 358 -22.38 29.46 11.04
CA ILE A 358 -22.33 30.24 12.29
C ILE A 358 -23.29 31.42 12.24
N GLN A 359 -23.25 32.20 11.15
CA GLN A 359 -24.11 33.36 10.96
C GLN A 359 -25.59 32.99 10.91
N ARG A 360 -25.95 31.92 10.18
CA ARG A 360 -27.34 31.46 10.09
C ARG A 360 -27.90 30.92 11.40
N ALA A 361 -27.06 30.27 12.18
CA ALA A 361 -27.42 29.81 13.51
C ALA A 361 -27.49 30.94 14.56
N GLY A 362 -27.18 32.19 14.18
CA GLY A 362 -27.17 33.33 15.09
C GLY A 362 -26.06 33.26 16.15
N LEU A 363 -25.01 32.47 15.90
CA LEU A 363 -23.90 32.28 16.82
C LEU A 363 -22.87 33.42 16.66
N GLN A 364 -22.21 33.76 17.77
CA GLN A 364 -21.12 34.73 17.75
C GLN A 364 -19.84 34.07 17.20
N ASP A 365 -19.27 34.65 16.14
CA ASP A 365 -18.03 34.15 15.54
C ASP A 365 -16.88 34.20 16.56
N PRO A 366 -16.22 33.06 16.86
CA PRO A 366 -15.12 33.00 17.82
C PRO A 366 -13.83 33.66 17.30
N GLY A 367 -13.84 34.19 16.06
CA GLY A 367 -12.74 34.94 15.46
C GLY A 367 -11.82 34.05 14.61
N VAL A 368 -10.52 34.36 14.60
CA VAL A 368 -9.57 33.69 13.70
C VAL A 368 -9.27 32.26 14.16
N GLY A 369 -9.48 31.29 13.26
CA GLY A 369 -9.05 29.91 13.41
C GLY A 369 -10.18 28.90 13.19
N MET A 370 -10.00 28.02 12.19
CA MET A 370 -11.00 27.01 11.85
C MET A 370 -11.32 26.07 13.01
N ALA A 371 -10.33 25.62 13.77
CA ALA A 371 -10.54 24.69 14.89
C ALA A 371 -11.58 25.22 15.90
N LYS A 372 -11.48 26.51 16.28
CA LYS A 372 -12.45 27.12 17.20
C LYS A 372 -13.85 27.20 16.61
N LYS A 373 -13.96 27.50 15.31
CA LYS A 373 -15.24 27.53 14.58
C LYS A 373 -15.89 26.15 14.54
N MET A 374 -15.11 25.11 14.29
CA MET A 374 -15.61 23.73 14.24
C MET A 374 -16.03 23.23 15.62
N CYS A 375 -15.25 23.48 16.67
CA CYS A 375 -15.65 23.17 18.04
C CYS A 375 -16.94 23.91 18.44
N LEU A 376 -17.14 25.16 18.01
CA LEU A 376 -18.37 25.89 18.25
C LEU A 376 -19.56 25.22 17.53
N LEU A 377 -19.40 24.85 16.27
CA LEU A 377 -20.46 24.19 15.50
C LEU A 377 -20.81 22.81 16.07
N GLU A 378 -19.82 22.06 16.53
CA GLU A 378 -20.00 20.79 17.22
C GLU A 378 -20.75 20.95 18.54
N ALA A 379 -20.32 21.88 19.40
CA ALA A 379 -20.94 22.14 20.69
C ALA A 379 -22.42 22.55 20.57
N ASN A 380 -22.81 23.15 19.44
CA ASN A 380 -24.19 23.53 19.13
C ASN A 380 -24.95 22.49 18.29
N SER A 381 -24.41 21.28 18.12
CA SER A 381 -25.02 20.20 17.34
C SER A 381 -25.35 20.56 15.88
N LEU A 382 -24.68 21.56 15.33
CA LEU A 382 -24.81 21.97 13.92
C LEU A 382 -23.97 21.10 12.99
N LEU A 383 -22.93 20.46 13.54
CA LEU A 383 -22.10 19.47 12.88
C LEU A 383 -21.83 18.31 13.86
N SER A 384 -21.68 17.10 13.32
CA SER A 384 -21.20 15.95 14.06
C SER A 384 -19.75 16.13 14.54
N HIS A 385 -19.38 15.41 15.60
CA HIS A 385 -18.00 15.31 16.07
C HIS A 385 -17.06 14.85 14.94
N GLU A 386 -17.52 13.88 14.13
CA GLU A 386 -16.83 13.40 12.93
C GLU A 386 -16.51 14.58 11.99
N MET A 387 -17.51 15.35 11.56
CA MET A 387 -17.28 16.49 10.66
C MET A 387 -16.38 17.57 11.25
N ALA A 388 -16.48 17.81 12.56
CA ALA A 388 -15.71 18.82 13.27
C ALA A 388 -14.21 18.50 13.34
N SER A 389 -13.84 17.25 13.65
CA SER A 389 -12.44 16.80 13.71
C SER A 389 -11.77 16.83 12.33
N PHE A 390 -12.51 16.54 11.26
CA PHE A 390 -11.98 16.50 9.89
C PHE A 390 -11.60 17.87 9.30
N ALA A 391 -12.21 18.95 9.74
CA ALA A 391 -11.84 20.28 9.25
C ALA A 391 -10.38 20.60 9.53
N GLU A 392 -9.81 20.12 10.64
CA GLU A 392 -8.39 20.32 10.93
C GLU A 392 -7.52 19.60 9.89
N ILE A 393 -7.90 18.39 9.46
CA ILE A 393 -7.17 17.64 8.42
C ILE A 393 -7.18 18.41 7.09
N VAL A 394 -8.31 18.98 6.69
CA VAL A 394 -8.44 19.72 5.43
C VAL A 394 -7.76 21.09 5.50
N VAL A 395 -7.90 21.81 6.63
CA VAL A 395 -7.45 23.20 6.77
C VAL A 395 -5.97 23.31 7.17
N THR A 396 -5.45 22.41 7.99
CA THR A 396 -4.01 22.40 8.34
C THR A 396 -3.15 22.10 7.12
N ARG A 397 -3.73 21.42 6.12
CA ARG A 397 -3.10 21.03 4.86
C ARG A 397 -3.36 21.99 3.69
N ASN A 398 -3.96 23.18 3.93
CA ASN A 398 -3.92 24.32 3.00
C ASN A 398 -2.47 24.68 2.57
N LYS A 399 -1.48 24.36 3.41
CA LYS A 399 -0.05 24.50 3.09
C LYS A 399 0.37 23.73 1.84
N VAL A 400 -0.32 22.64 1.49
CA VAL A 400 -0.06 21.88 0.26
C VAL A 400 -0.46 22.72 -0.96
N ALA A 401 -1.62 23.40 -0.94
CA ALA A 401 -2.09 24.26 -2.03
C ALA A 401 -1.31 25.59 -2.17
N HIS A 402 -0.74 26.09 -1.07
CA HIS A 402 0.04 27.32 -1.02
C HIS A 402 1.57 27.13 -1.06
N GLY A 403 2.05 25.88 -1.10
CA GLY A 403 3.48 25.58 -1.31
C GLY A 403 3.95 25.86 -2.74
N ASN A 404 5.28 25.85 -2.95
CA ASN A 404 5.88 25.93 -4.29
C ASN A 404 5.62 24.65 -5.08
N ILE A 405 4.44 24.52 -5.69
CA ILE A 405 4.04 23.33 -6.45
C ILE A 405 4.60 23.42 -7.87
N GLY A 406 5.46 22.46 -8.23
CA GLY A 406 5.93 22.33 -9.59
C GLY A 406 4.78 21.87 -10.48
N ARG A 407 4.74 22.32 -11.74
CA ARG A 407 3.73 21.89 -12.73
C ARG A 407 3.63 20.36 -12.86
N ASN A 408 4.70 19.63 -12.54
CA ASN A 408 4.78 18.16 -12.63
C ASN A 408 4.13 17.43 -11.44
N ASP A 409 3.85 18.10 -10.32
CA ASP A 409 3.23 17.47 -9.13
C ASP A 409 1.69 17.51 -9.18
N ASN A 410 1.10 18.17 -10.19
CA ASN A 410 -0.33 18.49 -10.23
C ASN A 410 -1.20 17.22 -10.23
N LEU A 411 -0.82 16.21 -11.02
CA LEU A 411 -1.54 14.93 -11.09
C LEU A 411 -1.50 14.17 -9.76
N LEU A 412 -0.43 14.34 -8.98
CA LEU A 412 -0.28 13.67 -7.69
C LEU A 412 -1.22 14.24 -6.62
N LEU A 413 -1.78 15.44 -6.83
CA LEU A 413 -2.71 16.09 -5.89
C LEU A 413 -4.18 15.78 -6.17
N LYS A 414 -4.48 14.98 -7.20
CA LYS A 414 -5.84 14.52 -7.50
C LYS A 414 -6.59 13.99 -6.27
N PRO A 415 -6.02 13.10 -5.42
CA PRO A 415 -6.76 12.55 -4.29
C PRO A 415 -7.06 13.60 -3.22
N LEU A 416 -6.15 14.56 -3.01
CA LEU A 416 -6.40 15.66 -2.08
C LEU A 416 -7.56 16.53 -2.55
N PHE A 417 -7.66 16.76 -3.87
CA PHE A 417 -8.81 17.45 -4.45
C PHE A 417 -10.11 16.65 -4.28
N GLU A 418 -10.11 15.36 -4.63
CA GLU A 418 -11.29 14.50 -4.48
C GLU A 418 -11.74 14.39 -3.02
N PHE A 419 -10.80 14.29 -2.08
CA PHE A 419 -11.06 14.33 -0.64
C PHE A 419 -11.65 15.67 -0.19
N ALA A 420 -11.03 16.80 -0.56
CA ALA A 420 -11.53 18.12 -0.20
C ALA A 420 -12.94 18.39 -0.74
N LEU A 421 -13.21 17.96 -1.99
CA LEU A 421 -14.53 18.10 -2.61
C LEU A 421 -15.58 17.24 -1.91
N GLY A 422 -15.23 15.99 -1.59
CA GLY A 422 -16.09 15.08 -0.85
C GLY A 422 -16.41 15.59 0.56
N TYR A 423 -15.39 16.03 1.29
CA TYR A 423 -15.57 16.67 2.60
C TYR A 423 -16.49 17.90 2.51
N PHE A 424 -16.25 18.77 1.53
CA PHE A 424 -17.08 19.97 1.33
C PHE A 424 -18.55 19.62 1.03
N SER A 425 -18.79 18.58 0.22
CA SER A 425 -20.14 18.06 -0.04
C SER A 425 -20.83 17.56 1.22
N ARG A 426 -20.16 16.72 2.03
CA ARG A 426 -20.75 16.22 3.29
C ARG A 426 -21.00 17.34 4.29
N LEU A 427 -20.08 18.31 4.39
CA LEU A 427 -20.23 19.48 5.26
C LEU A 427 -21.51 20.24 4.95
N ILE A 428 -21.76 20.51 3.66
CA ILE A 428 -22.96 21.24 3.22
C ILE A 428 -24.23 20.42 3.51
N GLN A 429 -24.25 19.14 3.14
CA GLN A 429 -25.41 18.28 3.33
C GLN A 429 -25.79 18.15 4.81
N GLU A 430 -24.80 17.93 5.69
CA GLU A 430 -25.05 17.84 7.12
C GLU A 430 -25.55 19.17 7.68
N ALA A 431 -24.89 20.28 7.33
CA ALA A 431 -25.26 21.59 7.83
C ALA A 431 -26.67 22.02 7.38
N ASP A 432 -27.01 21.83 6.10
CA ASP A 432 -28.35 22.14 5.58
C ASP A 432 -29.43 21.29 6.28
N SER A 433 -29.16 20.01 6.54
CA SER A 433 -30.07 19.12 7.28
C SER A 433 -30.29 19.61 8.71
N ARG A 434 -29.22 19.96 9.43
CA ARG A 434 -29.28 20.40 10.83
C ARG A 434 -29.94 21.77 10.99
N LEU A 435 -29.62 22.71 10.11
CA LEU A 435 -30.25 24.04 10.09
C LEU A 435 -31.75 23.96 9.78
N SER A 436 -32.14 23.05 8.87
CA SER A 436 -33.56 22.82 8.55
C SER A 436 -34.34 22.18 9.71
N GLN A 437 -33.66 21.39 10.56
CA GLN A 437 -34.25 20.81 11.77
C GLN A 437 -34.37 21.84 12.90
N SER A 438 -33.39 22.75 13.04
CA SER A 438 -33.40 23.80 14.06
C SER A 438 -34.39 24.95 13.77
N ALA A 439 -34.89 25.05 12.53
CA ALA A 439 -35.89 26.04 12.13
C ALA A 439 -37.35 25.57 12.31
N LYS A 440 -37.55 24.31 12.70
CA LYS A 440 -38.84 23.74 13.12
C LYS A 440 -38.92 23.74 14.64
#